data_AF-A0A822D5Q0-F1
#
_entry.id   AF-A0A822D5Q0-F1
#
_cell.length_a   1.000
_cell.length_b   1.000
_cell.length_c   1.000
_cell.angle_alpha   90.00
_cell.angle_beta   90.00
_cell.angle_gamma   90.00
#
_symmetry.space_group_name_H-M   'P 1'
#
loop_
_entity.id
_entity.type
_entity.pdbx_description
1 polymer ?
#
loop_
_entity_poly.entity_id
_entity_poly.type
_entity_poly.pdbx_seq_one_letter_code
_entity_poly.pdbx_strand_id
1 'polypeptide(L)'
;MKKQILALSQEKRNFLRSPPPGANYHFDMTAIYPVALAILEVDENLNQMRFALVPKQINEESFWRNYFYRVSLIKQSTQLTALTSENANTPSNNETHNSSNKS
;
A
#
# COMPACT_ATOMS: atom_id res chain seq x y z
N MET A 1 2.30 -5.02 4.90
CA MET A 1 1.89 -3.61 4.69
C MET A 1 2.82 -2.58 5.34
N LYS A 2 2.91 -2.43 6.68
CA LYS A 2 3.73 -1.36 7.32
C LYS A 2 5.18 -1.31 6.82
N LYS A 3 5.89 -2.44 6.77
CA LYS A 3 7.27 -2.52 6.25
C LYS A 3 7.40 -2.03 4.80
N GLN A 4 6.42 -2.33 3.95
CA GLN A 4 6.43 -1.90 2.54
C GLN A 4 6.20 -0.38 2.42
N ILE A 5 5.34 0.19 3.28
CA ILE A 5 5.13 1.64 3.32
C ILE A 5 6.41 2.35 3.78
N LEU A 6 7.07 1.87 4.85
CA LEU A 6 8.33 2.44 5.32
C LEU A 6 9.47 2.34 4.28
N ALA A 7 9.47 1.28 3.47
CA ALA A 7 10.46 1.13 2.39
C ALA A 7 10.29 2.21 1.30
N LEU A 8 9.11 2.79 1.12
CA LEU A 8 8.91 3.88 0.17
C LEU A 8 9.80 5.08 0.47
N SER A 9 10.02 5.35 1.75
CA SER A 9 10.77 6.52 2.24
C SER A 9 12.28 6.41 2.04
N GLN A 10 12.78 5.23 1.68
CA GLN A 10 14.20 5.01 1.37
C GLN A 10 14.55 5.38 -0.08
N GLU A 11 13.55 5.48 -0.96
CA GLU A 11 13.79 5.70 -2.38
C GLU A 11 13.23 7.04 -2.86
N LYS A 12 14.13 7.98 -3.13
CA LYS A 12 13.81 9.33 -3.62
C LYS A 12 12.84 9.36 -4.82
N ARG A 13 12.91 8.36 -5.71
CA ARG A 13 12.05 8.27 -6.90
C ARG A 13 10.55 8.18 -6.57
N ASN A 14 10.20 7.68 -5.38
CA ASN A 14 8.80 7.55 -4.95
C ASN A 14 8.13 8.91 -4.71
N PHE A 15 8.92 9.93 -4.41
CA PHE A 15 8.45 11.31 -4.21
C PHE A 15 8.42 12.13 -5.49
N LEU A 16 9.28 11.81 -6.46
CA LEU A 16 9.43 12.61 -7.69
C LEU A 16 8.55 12.12 -8.85
N ARG A 17 8.19 10.83 -8.87
CA ARG A 17 7.41 10.25 -9.96
C ARG A 17 5.91 10.39 -9.70
N SER A 18 5.27 11.24 -10.49
CA SER A 18 3.83 11.42 -10.46
C SER A 18 3.05 10.15 -10.82
N PRO A 19 1.81 10.01 -10.32
CA PRO A 19 0.86 9.05 -10.84
C PRO A 19 0.73 9.17 -12.36
N PRO A 20 0.63 8.05 -13.10
CA PRO A 20 0.39 8.08 -14.54
C PRO A 20 -0.88 8.86 -14.89
N PRO A 21 -0.92 9.57 -16.04
CA PRO A 21 -2.16 10.13 -16.56
C PRO A 21 -3.22 9.04 -16.71
N GLY A 22 -4.44 9.31 -16.25
CA GLY A 22 -5.55 8.35 -16.31
C GLY A 22 -5.60 7.32 -15.18
N ALA A 23 -4.65 7.35 -14.23
CA ALA A 23 -4.79 6.57 -13.01
C ALA A 23 -6.06 6.99 -12.24
N ASN A 24 -6.92 6.04 -11.91
CA ASN A 24 -8.09 6.28 -11.07
C ASN A 24 -7.66 6.48 -9.61
N TYR A 25 -7.16 7.68 -9.32
CA TYR A 25 -6.64 8.08 -8.02
C TYR A 25 -7.04 9.53 -7.73
N HIS A 26 -7.95 9.70 -6.78
CA HIS A 26 -8.34 11.00 -6.27
C HIS A 26 -7.45 11.38 -5.09
N PHE A 27 -6.94 12.61 -5.11
CA PHE A 27 -6.07 13.14 -4.06
C PHE A 27 -6.56 14.54 -3.68
N ASP A 28 -6.80 14.74 -2.40
CA ASP A 28 -7.12 16.03 -1.80
C ASP A 28 -6.11 16.31 -0.68
N MET A 29 -5.28 17.32 -0.89
CA MET A 29 -4.25 17.72 0.06
C MET A 29 -4.84 18.10 1.42
N THR A 30 -6.00 18.76 1.44
CA THR A 30 -6.63 19.23 2.68
C THR A 30 -7.08 18.04 3.53
N ALA A 31 -7.71 17.05 2.89
CA ALA A 31 -8.21 15.86 3.57
C ALA A 31 -7.08 14.97 4.11
N ILE A 32 -5.97 14.85 3.38
CA ILE A 32 -4.87 13.95 3.77
C ILE A 32 -3.86 14.59 4.72
N TYR A 33 -3.81 15.92 4.81
CA TYR A 33 -2.77 16.62 5.56
C TYR A 33 -2.65 16.19 7.04
N PRO A 34 -3.75 16.00 7.81
CA PRO A 34 -3.64 15.51 9.18
C PRO A 34 -2.99 14.13 9.28
N VAL A 35 -3.27 13.25 8.30
CA VAL A 35 -2.66 11.92 8.21
C VAL A 35 -1.18 12.03 7.84
N ALA A 36 -0.83 12.94 6.94
CA ALA A 36 0.55 13.20 6.55
C ALA A 36 1.40 13.61 7.76
N LEU A 37 0.90 14.52 8.60
CA LEU A 37 1.58 14.94 9.83
C LEU A 37 1.83 13.76 10.78
N ALA A 38 0.81 12.92 11.02
CA ALA A 38 0.96 11.74 11.86
C ALA A 38 1.98 10.72 11.29
N ILE A 39 2.08 10.58 9.96
CA ILE A 39 3.08 9.69 9.35
C ILE A 39 4.49 10.26 9.51
N LEU A 40 4.67 11.58 9.41
CA LEU A 40 5.98 12.22 9.61
C LEU A 40 6.55 11.98 11.01
N GLU A 41 5.70 11.89 12.03
CA GLU A 41 6.11 11.56 13.41
C GLU A 41 6.59 10.11 13.56
N VAL A 42 6.13 9.21 12.68
CA VAL A 42 6.42 7.77 12.75
C VAL A 42 7.55 7.37 11.80
N ASP A 43 7.74 8.10 10.70
CA ASP A 43 8.73 7.80 9.67
C ASP A 43 9.72 8.96 9.50
N GLU A 44 10.83 8.88 10.23
CA GLU A 44 11.91 9.87 10.18
C GLU A 44 12.53 10.00 8.77
N ASN A 45 12.60 8.91 8.01
CA ASN A 45 13.15 8.95 6.64
C ASN A 45 12.23 9.76 5.72
N LEU A 46 10.92 9.62 5.89
CA LEU A 46 9.94 10.41 5.16
C LEU A 46 10.10 11.91 5.46
N ASN A 47 10.29 12.26 6.73
CA ASN A 47 10.50 13.64 7.14
C ASN A 47 11.80 14.23 6.56
N GLN A 48 12.90 13.46 6.59
CA GLN A 48 14.16 13.86 5.97
C GLN A 48 14.02 14.06 4.45
N MET A 49 13.32 13.16 3.76
CA MET A 49 13.04 13.31 2.32
C MET A 49 12.20 14.55 2.03
N ARG A 50 11.15 14.81 2.82
CA ARG A 50 10.32 16.02 2.68
C ARG A 50 11.16 17.29 2.81
N PHE A 51 11.98 17.37 3.87
CA PHE A 51 12.88 18.51 4.09
C PHE A 51 13.91 18.69 2.96
N ALA A 52 14.41 17.59 2.39
CA ALA A 52 15.39 17.63 1.31
C ALA A 52 14.77 18.02 -0.05
N LEU A 53 13.50 17.68 -0.30
CA LEU A 53 12.87 17.80 -1.61
C LEU A 53 11.89 18.99 -1.72
N VAL A 54 11.33 19.47 -0.62
CA VAL A 54 10.32 20.53 -0.62
C VAL A 54 10.87 21.81 0.03
N PRO A 55 10.69 23.00 -0.58
CA PRO A 55 10.19 23.27 -1.93
C PRO A 55 11.27 23.10 -3.03
N LYS A 56 12.44 22.56 -2.68
CA LYS A 56 13.67 22.63 -3.51
C LYS A 56 13.55 21.95 -4.89
N GLN A 57 12.84 20.83 -4.97
CA GLN A 57 12.67 20.04 -6.19
C GLN A 57 11.21 19.92 -6.61
N ILE A 58 10.30 19.78 -5.64
CA ILE A 58 8.86 19.69 -5.85
C ILE A 58 8.12 20.45 -4.75
N ASN A 59 6.87 20.80 -5.01
CA ASN A 59 6.01 21.41 -4.00
C ASN A 59 5.42 20.34 -3.04
N GLU A 60 4.89 20.82 -1.92
CA GLU A 60 4.31 20.00 -0.85
C GLU A 60 3.19 19.09 -1.38
N GLU A 61 2.29 19.63 -2.19
CA GLU A 61 1.16 18.88 -2.76
C GLU A 61 1.64 17.72 -3.65
N SER A 62 2.63 17.97 -4.52
CA SER A 62 3.20 16.94 -5.40
C SER A 62 3.92 15.86 -4.59
N PHE A 63 4.66 16.25 -3.55
CA PHE A 63 5.34 15.30 -2.66
C PHE A 63 4.33 14.32 -2.06
N TRP A 64 3.25 14.84 -1.47
CA TRP A 64 2.22 14.00 -0.85
C TRP A 64 1.39 13.22 -1.85
N ARG A 65 1.00 13.84 -2.97
CA ARG A 65 0.27 13.15 -4.04
C ARG A 65 1.03 11.93 -4.53
N ASN A 66 2.33 12.07 -4.75
CA ASN A 66 3.18 11.00 -5.24
C ASN A 66 3.39 9.91 -4.19
N TYR A 67 3.67 10.28 -2.94
CA TYR A 67 3.84 9.33 -1.84
C TYR A 67 2.56 8.52 -1.57
N PHE A 68 1.42 9.18 -1.38
CA PHE A 68 0.16 8.52 -1.07
C PHE A 68 -0.36 7.65 -2.21
N TYR A 69 -0.03 7.98 -3.46
CA TYR A 69 -0.30 7.09 -4.58
C TYR A 69 0.48 5.77 -4.48
N ARG A 70 1.76 5.79 -4.07
CA ARG A 70 2.49 4.54 -3.83
C ARG A 70 1.89 3.74 -2.67
N VAL A 71 1.46 4.43 -1.61
CA VAL A 71 0.76 3.79 -0.49
C VAL A 71 -0.56 3.15 -0.94
N SER A 72 -1.34 3.79 -1.82
CA SER A 72 -2.60 3.22 -2.32
C SER A 72 -2.36 1.96 -3.14
N LEU A 73 -1.31 1.93 -3.98
CA LEU A 73 -0.92 0.73 -4.73
C LEU A 73 -0.54 -0.43 -3.81
N ILE A 74 0.23 -0.16 -2.75
CA ILE A 74 0.58 -1.19 -1.76
C ILE A 74 -0.69 -1.72 -1.09
N LYS A 75 -1.59 -0.84 -0.62
CA LYS A 75 -2.85 -1.24 0.02
C LYS A 75 -3.70 -2.13 -0.89
N GLN A 76 -3.88 -1.73 -2.14
CA GLN A 76 -4.61 -2.50 -3.15
C GLN A 76 -3.97 -3.88 -3.38
N SER A 77 -2.65 -3.94 -3.54
CA SER A 77 -1.94 -5.21 -3.73
C SER A 77 -2.11 -6.16 -2.54
N THR A 78 -2.03 -5.64 -1.31
CA THR A 78 -2.18 -6.47 -0.10
C THR A 78 -3.59 -6.98 0.10
N GLN A 79 -4.61 -6.20 -0.26
CA GLN A 79 -6.01 -6.63 -0.21
C GLN A 79 -6.27 -7.75 -1.22
N LEU A 80 -5.74 -7.62 -2.45
CA LEU A 80 -5.89 -8.65 -3.46
C LEU A 80 -5.24 -9.97 -3.05
N THR A 81 -4.03 -9.93 -2.48
CA THR A 81 -3.34 -11.15 -1.99
C THR A 81 -4.11 -11.85 -0.86
N ALA A 82 -4.76 -11.08 0.03
CA ALA A 82 -5.58 -11.66 1.09
C ALA A 82 -6.77 -12.46 0.51
N LEU A 83 -7.49 -11.88 -0.46
CA LEU A 83 -8.65 -12.53 -1.10
C LEU A 83 -8.28 -13.81 -1.87
N THR A 84 -7.12 -13.83 -2.53
CA THR A 84 -6.66 -15.03 -3.24
C THR A 84 -6.20 -16.14 -2.31
N SER A 85 -5.77 -15.81 -1.10
CA SER A 85 -5.31 -16.79 -0.10
C SER A 85 -6.48 -17.49 0.60
N GLU A 86 -7.65 -16.85 0.70
CA GLU A 86 -8.87 -17.44 1.28
C GLU A 86 -9.53 -18.50 0.37
N ASN A 87 -9.36 -18.39 -0.95
CA ASN A 87 -9.90 -19.37 -1.91
C ASN A 87 -9.04 -20.64 -2.09
N ALA A 88 -7.86 -20.73 -1.45
CA ALA A 88 -6.98 -21.88 -1.56
C ALA A 88 -7.19 -22.96 -0.48
N ASN A 89 -8.18 -22.78 0.41
CA ASN A 89 -8.45 -23.71 1.51
C ASN A 89 -9.85 -24.35 1.38
N THR A 90 -10.12 -25.03 0.27
CA THR A 90 -11.18 -26.04 0.21
C THR A 90 -10.52 -27.42 0.38
N PRO A 91 -10.68 -28.09 1.54
CA PRO A 91 -10.34 -29.50 1.62
C PRO A 91 -11.33 -30.26 0.74
N SER A 92 -10.83 -30.89 -0.32
CA SER A 92 -11.60 -31.90 -1.07
C SER A 92 -11.73 -33.13 -0.16
N ASN A 93 -12.72 -33.12 0.74
CA ASN A 93 -13.13 -34.30 1.49
C ASN A 93 -13.90 -35.22 0.54
N ASN A 94 -13.18 -36.11 -0.15
CA ASN A 94 -13.77 -37.25 -0.80
C ASN A 94 -13.75 -38.43 0.19
N GLU A 95 -14.68 -38.41 1.16
CA GLU A 95 -15.00 -39.58 1.97
C GLU A 95 -15.79 -40.58 1.11
N THR A 96 -15.12 -41.64 0.63
CA THR A 96 -15.82 -42.88 0.26
C THR A 96 -15.81 -43.80 1.47
N HIS A 97 -16.79 -43.64 2.35
CA HIS A 97 -17.18 -44.68 3.29
C HIS A 97 -17.97 -45.75 2.53
N ASN A 98 -17.37 -46.93 2.36
CA ASN A 98 -18.14 -48.17 2.18
C ASN A 98 -17.75 -49.12 3.31
N SER A 99 -18.52 -49.09 4.39
CA SER A 99 -18.44 -50.09 5.45
C SER A 99 -19.21 -51.34 5.02
N SER A 100 -18.48 -52.44 5.00
CA SER A 100 -18.84 -53.83 5.26
C SER A 100 -20.30 -54.11 5.66
N ASN A 101 -20.91 -55.13 5.05
CA ASN A 101 -21.73 -56.04 5.84
C ASN A 101 -21.58 -57.51 5.42
N LYS A 102 -21.37 -58.30 6.46
CA LYS A 102 -21.19 -59.75 6.55
C LYS A 102 -22.57 -60.43 6.51
N SER A 103 -22.68 -61.53 5.77
CA SER A 103 -23.55 -62.69 6.07
C SER A 103 -23.03 -63.88 5.29
#